data_AF-A0A949XZ91-F1
#
_entry.id   AF-A0A949XZ91-F1
#
_cell.length_a   1.000
_cell.length_b   1.000
_cell.length_c   1.000
_cell.angle_alpha   90.00
_cell.angle_beta   90.00
_cell.angle_gamma   90.00
#
_symmetry.space_group_name_H-M   'P 1'
#
loop_
_entity.id
_entity.type
_entity.pdbx_description
1 polymer ?
#
loop_
_entity_poly.entity_id
_entity_poly.type
_entity_poly.pdbx_seq_one_letter_code
_entity_poly.pdbx_strand_id
1 'polypeptide(L)' 'MPRARVPEPCAVVLFGASGDLTHRKLGPALYHLGAGGNLPPDFAIVGFARRDWTDETFRA' A
#
# COMPACT_ATOMS: atom_id res chain seq x y z
N MET A 1 -8.02 19.93 11.44
CA MET A 1 -8.12 19.05 10.26
C MET A 1 -9.34 18.17 10.46
N PRO A 2 -10.35 18.18 9.57
CA PRO A 2 -11.45 17.22 9.67
C PRO A 2 -10.86 15.79 9.63
N ARG A 3 -11.35 14.90 10.49
CA ARG A 3 -10.94 13.49 10.46
C ARG A 3 -11.28 12.94 9.07
N ALA A 4 -10.27 12.51 8.32
CA ALA A 4 -10.50 11.84 7.05
C ALA A 4 -11.45 10.66 7.31
N ARG A 5 -12.55 10.59 6.55
CA ARG A 5 -13.48 9.46 6.62
C ARG A 5 -12.73 8.24 6.07
N VAL A 6 -12.83 7.11 6.77
CA VAL A 6 -12.33 5.83 6.24
C VAL A 6 -13.05 5.57 4.90
N PRO A 7 -12.32 5.31 3.81
CA PRO A 7 -12.93 5.07 2.50
C PRO A 7 -13.73 3.76 2.50
N GLU A 8 -14.56 3.57 1.47
CA GLU A 8 -15.18 2.28 1.18
C GLU A 8 -14.11 1.21 0.89
N PRO A 9 -14.41 -0.09 1.07
CA PRO A 9 -13.48 -1.17 0.74
C PRO A 9 -12.88 -1.01 -0.65
N CYS A 10 -11.54 -1.00 -0.73
CA CYS A 10 -10.83 -0.71 -1.96
C CYS A 10 -9.45 -1.37 -2.00
N ALA A 11 -8.91 -1.44 -3.22
CA ALA A 11 -7.55 -1.88 -3.47
C ALA A 11 -6.72 -0.73 -4.05
N VAL A 12 -5.46 -0.64 -3.64
CA VAL A 12 -4.47 0.27 -4.23
C VAL A 12 -3.50 -0.54 -5.09
N VAL A 13 -3.40 -0.15 -6.36
CA VAL A 13 -2.45 -0.76 -7.30
C VAL A 13 -1.21 0.12 -7.42
N LEU A 14 -0.05 -0.42 -7.04
CA LEU A 14 1.23 0.27 -7.08
C LEU A 14 1.99 -0.10 -8.36
N PHE A 15 1.88 0.75 -9.38
CA PHE A 15 2.72 0.65 -10.57
C PHE A 15 4.15 1.10 -10.25
N GLY A 16 5.13 0.25 -10.55
CA GLY A 16 6.49 0.46 -10.06
C GLY A 16 6.67 0.01 -8.61
N ALA A 17 5.98 -1.07 -8.21
CA ALA A 17 6.08 -1.65 -6.87
C ALA A 17 7.53 -1.94 -6.43
N SER A 18 8.42 -2.28 -7.37
CA SER A 18 9.84 -2.53 -7.11
C SER A 18 10.72 -1.26 -7.06
N GLY A 19 10.12 -0.07 -7.07
CA GLY A 19 10.82 1.22 -7.14
C GLY A 19 11.17 1.80 -5.76
N ASP A 20 12.14 2.72 -5.74
CA ASP A 20 12.64 3.34 -4.51
C ASP A 20 11.56 4.13 -3.75
N LEU A 21 10.69 4.85 -4.47
CA LEU A 21 9.59 5.60 -3.87
C LEU A 21 8.60 4.69 -3.14
N THR A 22 8.31 3.52 -3.71
CA THR A 22 7.42 2.53 -3.10
C THR A 22 7.99 2.07 -1.77
N HIS A 23 9.27 1.69 -1.75
CA HIS A 23 9.94 1.20 -0.55
C HIS A 23 10.14 2.29 0.52
N ARG A 24 10.59 3.49 0.14
CA ARG A 24 10.96 4.55 1.10
C ARG A 24 9.79 5.40 1.58
N LYS A 25 8.68 5.46 0.84
CA LYS A 25 7.58 6.39 1.13
C LYS A 25 6.21 5.71 1.09
N LEU A 26 5.83 5.08 -0.02
CA LEU A 26 4.46 4.60 -0.18
C LEU A 26 4.13 3.44 0.77
N GLY A 27 5.00 2.43 0.86
CA GLY A 27 4.85 1.32 1.80
C GLY A 27 4.74 1.79 3.25
N PRO A 28 5.70 2.58 3.77
CA PRO A 28 5.60 3.16 5.11
C PRO A 28 4.36 4.02 5.34
N ALA A 29 3.94 4.82 4.35
CA ALA A 29 2.74 5.64 4.47
C ALA A 29 1.46 4.79 4.55
N LEU A 30 1.33 3.75 3.72
CA LEU A 30 0.20 2.82 3.75
C LEU A 30 0.16 2.03 5.06
N TYR A 31 1.33 1.62 5.57
CA TYR A 31 1.45 0.99 6.89
C TYR A 31 0.94 1.92 8.00
N HIS A 32 1.38 3.19 8.02
CA HIS A 32 0.90 4.16 9.02
C HIS A 32 -0.59 4.44 8.93
N LEU A 33 -1.17 4.48 7.72
CA LEU A 33 -2.61 4.63 7.53
C LEU A 33 -3.37 3.44 8.11
N GLY A 34 -2.89 2.21 7.86
CA GLY A 34 -3.46 0.98 8.42
C GLY A 34 -3.36 0.93 9.95
N ALA A 35 -2.16 1.16 10.49
CA ALA A 35 -1.93 1.20 11.94
C ALA A 35 -2.74 2.29 12.65
N GLY A 36 -3.02 3.41 11.96
CA GLY A 36 -3.85 4.51 12.46
C GLY A 36 -5.35 4.31 12.30
N GLY A 37 -5.82 3.17 11.77
CA GLY A 37 -7.24 2.90 11.55
C GLY A 37 -7.89 3.77 10.46
N ASN A 38 -7.10 4.26 9.51
CA ASN A 38 -7.56 5.13 8.42
C ASN A 38 -7.87 4.35 7.12
N LEU A 39 -7.70 3.04 7.13
CA LEU A 39 -8.02 2.15 6.02
C LEU A 39 -9.17 1.21 6.40
N PRO A 40 -10.01 0.78 5.43
CA PRO A 40 -11.04 -0.21 5.69
C PRO A 40 -10.41 -1.56 6.06
N PRO A 41 -11.14 -2.43 6.80
CA PRO A 41 -10.63 -3.76 7.15
C PRO A 41 -10.35 -4.62 5.91
N ASP A 42 -11.15 -4.46 4.85
CA ASP A 42 -11.02 -5.17 3.58
C ASP A 42 -10.16 -4.39 2.56
N PHE A 43 -9.04 -3.83 3.03
CA PHE A 43 -8.09 -3.10 2.18
C PHE A 43 -7.04 -4.03 1.57
N ALA A 44 -6.72 -3.85 0.29
CA ALA A 44 -5.69 -4.62 -0.39
C ALA A 44 -4.65 -3.73 -1.10
N ILE A 45 -3.42 -4.23 -1.18
CA ILE A 45 -2.35 -3.63 -1.98
C ILE A 45 -1.98 -4.63 -3.08
N VAL A 46 -1.98 -4.18 -4.33
CA VAL A 46 -1.53 -4.97 -5.48
C VAL A 46 -0.28 -4.31 -6.06
N GLY A 47 0.84 -5.03 -6.04
CA GLY A 47 2.08 -4.57 -6.64
C GLY A 47 2.15 -4.93 -8.13
N PHE A 48 2.53 -3.97 -8.98
CA PHE A 48 2.85 -4.23 -10.39
C PHE A 48 4.20 -3.65 -10.76
N ALA A 49 5.07 -4.48 -11.32
CA ALA A 49 6.38 -4.07 -11.83
C ALA A 49 6.87 -4.99 -12.95
N ARG A 50 7.89 -4.54 -13.69
CA ARG A 50 8.52 -5.35 -14.75
C ARG A 50 9.48 -6.41 -14.23
N ARG A 51 9.91 -6.31 -12.97
CA ARG A 51 10.81 -7.29 -12.37
C ARG A 51 9.98 -8.51 -11.96
N ASP A 52 10.54 -9.69 -12.15
CA ASP A 52 9.92 -10.96 -11.79
C ASP A 52 10.03 -11.19 -10.28
N TRP A 53 9.20 -10.46 -9.52
CA TRP A 53 9.14 -10.55 -8.06
C TRP A 53 7.94 -11.38 -7.65
N THR A 54 8.18 -12.30 -6.73
CA THR A 54 7.09 -13.00 -6.04
C THR A 54 6.47 -12.11 -4.98
N ASP A 55 5.28 -12.50 -4.50
CA ASP A 55 4.63 -11.88 -3.35
C ASP A 55 5.54 -11.86 -2.11
N GLU A 56 6.30 -12.93 -1.86
CA GLU A 56 7.26 -13.00 -0.76
C GLU A 56 8.38 -11.96 -0.95
N THR A 57 8.89 -11.84 -2.18
CA THR A 57 9.93 -10.85 -2.51
C THR A 57 9.41 -9.42 -2.31
N PHE A 58 8.14 -9.17 -2.61
CA PHE A 58 7.53 -7.84 -2.43
C PHE A 58 7.25 -7.50 -0.95
N ARG A 59 7.01 -8.50 -0.10
CA ARG A 59 6.72 -8.32 1.34
C ARG A 59 7.95 -8.32 2.24
N ALA A 60 9.11 -8.80 1.76
CA ALA A 60 10.37 -8.83 2.49
C ALA A 60 10.93 -7.42 2.75
#